data_AF-A0A949HPY5-F1
#
_entry.id   AF-A0A949HPY5-F1
#
_cell.length_a   1.000
_cell.length_b   1.000
_cell.length_c   1.000
_cell.angle_alpha   90.00
_cell.angle_beta   90.00
_cell.angle_gamma   90.00
#
_symmetry.space_group_name_H-M   'P 1'
#
loop_
_entity.id
_entity.type
_entity.pdbx_description
1 polymer ?
#
loop_
_entity_poly.entity_id
_entity_poly.type
_entity_poly.pdbx_seq_one_letter_code
_entity_poly.pdbx_strand_id
1 'polypeptide(L)' 'TPATDPHCLATLKHYRSLVPMAQEARKPIFRLTPADGAIGNHAVAVQESFGDFQNLARKILGKMAEQPELAMNP' A
#
# COMPACT_ATOMS: atom_id res chain seq x y z
N THR A 1 4.53 -17.89 8.01
CA THR A 1 4.56 -16.97 6.84
C THR A 1 3.35 -16.07 6.91
N PRO A 2 3.21 -14.97 6.13
CA PRO A 2 1.97 -14.19 6.11
C PRO A 2 0.70 -15.04 5.90
N ALA A 3 0.83 -16.21 5.25
CA ALA A 3 -0.25 -17.16 5.02
C ALA A 3 -0.75 -17.89 6.29
N THR A 4 0.02 -17.90 7.39
CA THR A 4 -0.31 -18.61 8.63
C THR A 4 -0.50 -17.67 9.82
N ASP A 5 -0.46 -16.35 9.59
CA ASP A 5 -0.59 -15.35 10.64
C ASP A 5 -2.07 -14.93 10.78
N PRO A 6 -2.71 -15.21 11.94
CA PRO A 6 -4.13 -14.90 12.16
C PRO A 6 -4.42 -13.38 12.16
N HIS A 7 -3.40 -12.53 12.29
CA HIS A 7 -3.53 -11.07 12.26
C HIS A 7 -3.01 -10.45 10.95
N CYS A 8 -2.61 -11.26 9.97
CA CYS A 8 -2.11 -10.77 8.70
C CYS A 8 -3.16 -9.93 7.96
N LEU A 9 -2.82 -8.67 7.69
CA LEU A 9 -3.72 -7.74 6.99
C LEU A 9 -3.57 -7.85 5.48
N ALA A 10 -2.33 -7.91 4.98
CA ALA A 10 -2.05 -8.06 3.56
C ALA A 10 -0.64 -8.61 3.34
N THR A 11 -0.43 -9.24 2.19
CA THR A 11 0.90 -9.49 1.64
C THR A 11 1.08 -8.57 0.45
N LEU A 12 1.97 -7.59 0.58
CA LEU A 12 2.27 -6.65 -0.51
C LEU A 12 3.39 -7.21 -1.39
N LYS A 13 3.31 -6.92 -2.69
CA LYS A 13 4.42 -7.17 -3.61
C LYS A 13 5.63 -6.35 -3.16
N HIS A 14 6.83 -6.80 -3.49
CA HIS A 14 8.05 -6.07 -3.11
C HIS A 14 8.20 -4.70 -3.80
N TYR A 15 7.52 -4.46 -4.94
CA TYR A 15 7.63 -3.24 -5.77
C TYR A 15 9.07 -2.72 -5.92
N ARG A 16 10.04 -3.62 -6.16
CA ARG A 16 11.49 -3.38 -5.97
C ARG A 16 12.04 -2.18 -6.70
N SER A 17 11.50 -1.83 -7.87
CA SER A 17 11.92 -0.65 -8.64
C SER A 17 11.11 0.61 -8.28
N LEU A 18 9.86 0.47 -7.84
CA LEU A 18 9.01 1.63 -7.54
C LEU A 18 9.36 2.25 -6.19
N VAL A 19 9.71 1.45 -5.18
CA VAL A 19 10.09 1.97 -3.86
C VAL A 19 11.25 2.98 -3.94
N PRO A 20 12.39 2.68 -4.59
CA PRO A 20 13.45 3.66 -4.74
C PRO A 20 13.04 4.88 -5.59
N MET A 21 12.29 4.69 -6.68
CA MET A 21 11.77 5.83 -7.49
C MET A 21 10.88 6.76 -6.66
N ALA A 22 10.02 6.19 -5.83
CA ALA A 22 9.14 6.92 -4.92
C ALA A 22 9.91 7.71 -3.86
N GLN A 23 10.99 7.12 -3.33
CA GLN A 23 11.86 7.80 -2.38
C GLN A 23 12.56 8.99 -3.03
N GLU A 24 13.11 8.83 -4.23
CA GLU A 24 13.76 9.90 -5.00
C GLU A 24 12.77 11.02 -5.37
N ALA A 25 11.61 10.65 -5.89
CA ALA A 25 10.55 11.60 -6.26
C ALA A 25 9.81 12.21 -5.06
N ARG A 26 10.03 11.71 -3.84
CA ARG A 26 9.32 12.06 -2.60
C ARG A 26 7.80 11.97 -2.73
N LYS A 27 7.33 10.87 -3.33
CA LYS A 27 5.91 10.57 -3.57
C LYS A 27 5.62 9.13 -3.14
N PRO A 28 4.37 8.78 -2.80
CA PRO A 28 4.01 7.37 -2.66
C PRO A 28 4.12 6.63 -4.01
N ILE A 29 4.43 5.33 -3.99
CA ILE A 29 4.66 4.53 -5.20
C ILE A 29 3.48 4.57 -6.20
N PHE A 30 2.25 4.64 -5.71
CA PHE A 30 1.03 4.74 -6.52
C PHE A 30 0.77 6.15 -7.10
N ARG A 31 1.68 7.11 -6.87
CA ARG A 31 1.66 8.46 -7.48
C ARG A 31 2.85 8.73 -8.39
N LEU A 32 3.67 7.71 -8.67
CA LEU A 32 4.73 7.84 -9.65
C LEU A 32 4.13 8.05 -11.05
N THR A 33 4.78 8.89 -11.83
CA THR A 33 4.39 9.26 -13.19
C THR A 33 5.48 8.85 -14.18
N PRO A 34 5.22 8.90 -15.50
CA PRO A 34 6.28 8.71 -16.50
C PRO A 34 7.46 9.67 -16.31
N ALA A 35 7.22 10.89 -15.81
CA ALA A 35 8.28 11.86 -15.52
C ALA A 35 9.18 11.44 -14.34
N ASP A 36 8.70 10.54 -13.48
CA ASP A 36 9.47 9.94 -12.38
C ASP A 36 10.17 8.62 -12.81
N GLY A 37 10.16 8.30 -14.11
CA GLY A 37 10.78 7.07 -14.66
C GLY A 37 9.87 5.82 -14.62
N ALA A 38 8.63 5.94 -14.16
CA ALA A 38 7.68 4.83 -14.11
C ALA A 38 7.01 4.58 -15.47
N ILE A 39 7.77 3.98 -16.40
CA ILE A 39 7.31 3.63 -17.76
C ILE A 39 7.24 2.11 -17.98
N GLY A 40 6.49 1.67 -18.99
CA GLY A 40 6.33 0.25 -19.32
C GLY A 40 5.76 -0.57 -18.15
N ASN A 41 6.45 -1.66 -17.77
CA ASN A 41 6.04 -2.51 -16.65
C ASN A 41 5.97 -1.77 -15.31
N HIS A 42 6.73 -0.68 -15.13
CA HIS A 42 6.62 0.13 -13.91
C HIS A 42 5.29 0.87 -13.84
N ALA A 43 4.77 1.38 -14.96
CA ALA A 43 3.47 2.05 -14.99
C ALA A 43 2.34 1.10 -14.59
N VAL A 44 2.39 -0.16 -15.03
CA VAL A 44 1.44 -1.20 -14.62
C VAL A 44 1.54 -1.45 -13.11
N ALA A 45 2.75 -1.64 -12.60
CA ALA A 45 2.96 -1.87 -11.17
C ALA A 45 2.51 -0.67 -10.30
N VAL A 46 2.61 0.56 -10.81
CA VAL A 46 2.10 1.78 -10.12
C VAL A 46 0.59 1.69 -9.98
N GLN A 47 -0.13 1.34 -11.05
CA GLN A 47 -1.58 1.18 -11.02
C GLN A 47 -2.02 0.05 -10.08
N GLU A 48 -1.36 -1.10 -10.14
CA GLU A 48 -1.63 -2.23 -9.24
C GLU A 48 -1.40 -1.87 -7.77
N SER A 49 -0.32 -1.12 -7.50
CA SER A 49 0.02 -0.72 -6.13
C SER A 49 -1.06 0.12 -5.47
N PHE A 50 -1.82 0.93 -6.23
CA PHE A 50 -2.94 1.66 -5.66
C PHE A 50 -4.00 0.73 -5.07
N GLY A 51 -4.36 -0.34 -5.80
CA GLY A 51 -5.34 -1.33 -5.33
C GLY A 51 -4.86 -2.08 -4.10
N ASP A 52 -3.61 -2.53 -4.10
CA ASP A 52 -3.02 -3.28 -2.98
C ASP A 52 -2.99 -2.44 -1.68
N PHE A 53 -2.58 -1.17 -1.77
CA PHE A 53 -2.57 -0.26 -0.61
C PHE A 53 -3.99 0.18 -0.19
N GLN A 54 -4.91 0.39 -1.14
CA GLN A 54 -6.31 0.69 -0.80
C GLN A 54 -6.95 -0.48 -0.05
N ASN A 55 -6.72 -1.72 -0.48
CA ASN A 55 -7.23 -2.91 0.18
C ASN A 55 -6.67 -3.06 1.60
N LEU A 56 -5.37 -2.80 1.79
CA LEU A 56 -4.76 -2.78 3.11
C LEU A 56 -5.40 -1.70 4.01
N ALA A 57 -5.56 -0.48 3.51
CA ALA A 57 -6.20 0.61 4.26
C ALA A 57 -7.64 0.27 4.68
N ARG A 58 -8.44 -0.31 3.77
CA ARG A 58 -9.80 -0.76 4.09
C ARG A 58 -9.83 -1.83 5.18
N LYS A 59 -8.91 -2.80 5.14
CA LYS A 59 -8.81 -3.86 6.17
C LYS A 59 -8.43 -3.29 7.53
N ILE A 60 -7.51 -2.32 7.58
CA ILE A 60 -7.15 -1.61 8.81
C ILE A 60 -8.38 -0.90 9.37
N LEU A 61 -9.10 -0.14 8.54
CA LEU A 61 -10.32 0.57 8.96
C LEU A 61 -11.41 -0.38 9.51
N GLY A 62 -11.63 -1.52 8.85
CA GLY A 62 -12.56 -2.53 9.32
C GLY A 62 -12.21 -3.04 10.72
N LYS A 63 -10.94 -3.37 10.96
CA LYS A 63 -10.48 -3.81 12.29
C LYS A 63 -10.57 -2.72 13.35
N MET A 64 -10.29 -1.46 13.01
CA MET A 64 -10.45 -0.35 13.94
C MET A 64 -11.92 -0.15 14.33
N ALA A 65 -12.85 -0.32 13.37
CA ALA A 65 -14.28 -0.23 13.65
C ALA A 65 -14.80 -1.37 14.53
N GLU A 66 -14.19 -2.56 14.45
CA GLU A 66 -14.47 -3.70 15.33
C GLU A 66 -13.94 -3.53 16.76
N GLN A 67 -13.07 -2.54 17.01
CA GLN A 67 -12.50 -2.22 18.33
C GLN A 67 -13.11 -0.93 18.90
N PRO A 68 -14.29 -0.99 19.56
CA PRO A 68 -15.02 0.19 20.04
C PRO A 68 -14.30 1.00 21.13
N GLU A 69 -13.26 0.46 21.79
CA GLU A 69 -12.55 1.14 22.88
C GLU A 69 -11.66 2.32 22.44
N LEU A 70 -11.25 2.41 21.16
CA LEU A 70 -10.38 3.51 20.69
C LEU A 70 -11.15 4.75 20.19
N ALA A 71 -12.49 4.66 20.06
CA ALA A 71 -13.33 5.73 19.53
C ALA A 71 -13.80 6.74 20.60
N MET A 72 -13.38 6.57 21.85
CA MET A 72 -13.90 7.30 23.03
C MET A 72 -12.82 8.05 23.83
N ASN A 73 -11.72 8.49 23.20
CA ASN A 73 -10.87 9.54 23.78
C ASN A 73 -11.17 10.87 23.08
N PRO A 74 -11.91 11.80 23.72
CA PRO A 74 -12.18 13.14 23.19
C PRO A 74 -10.91 14.00 23.05
#